data_AF-A0A9E7R1Q8-F1
#
_entry.id   AF-A0A9E7R1Q8-F1
#
_cell.length_a   1.000
_cell.length_b   1.000
_cell.length_c   1.000
_cell.angle_alpha   90.00
_cell.angle_beta   90.00
_cell.angle_gamma   90.00
#
_symmetry.space_group_name_H-M   'P 1'
#
loop_
_entity.id
_entity.type
_entity.pdbx_description
1 polymer ?
#
loop_
_entity_poly.entity_id
_entity_poly.type
_entity_poly.pdbx_seq_one_letter_code
_entity_poly.pdbx_strand_id
1 'polypeptide(L)'
;MPTHTEDELDYAERMSQNAQAYKDAWEATIEEMKAMAEELEADGWDATYVGAGHTAPESPRVEPEGRFGLTYVIPNNYEEDFTSAFRPGGFDEYEVFRNEVAGTVFQVTVFYDRETDRAILLAGNYELMHANPLIATAMKQGEMYTHVQLLDKTHLGSFRHEQWEPFFPDGEQRLQQVSEEMEKAAVEGVEEFDRWTVAQMAGENPPMQNARLDDVDPEEVEDQRLPEDFDDESTEE
;
A
#
# COMPACT_ATOMS: atom_id res chain seq x y z
N MET A 1 -27.10 27.31 19.03
CA MET A 1 -26.21 26.23 19.47
C MET A 1 -26.77 24.92 18.93
N PRO A 2 -26.28 24.37 17.81
CA PRO A 2 -26.67 23.05 17.35
C PRO A 2 -25.87 21.99 18.11
N THR A 3 -26.58 21.00 18.67
CA THR A 3 -26.07 19.86 19.43
C THR A 3 -25.42 18.84 18.50
N HIS A 4 -24.10 18.68 18.57
CA HIS A 4 -23.29 17.78 17.72
C HIS A 4 -23.31 16.30 18.15
N THR A 5 -24.24 15.87 19.01
CA THR A 5 -24.17 14.53 19.62
C THR A 5 -24.69 13.39 18.74
N GLU A 6 -25.49 13.65 17.71
CA GLU A 6 -26.03 12.58 16.83
C GLU A 6 -25.03 12.19 15.73
N ASP A 7 -24.30 13.15 15.13
CA ASP A 7 -23.27 12.86 14.11
C ASP A 7 -22.03 12.15 14.68
N GLU A 8 -21.66 12.43 15.93
CA GLU A 8 -20.53 11.77 16.61
C GLU A 8 -20.85 10.31 16.97
N LEU A 9 -22.10 9.99 17.30
CA LEU A 9 -22.55 8.63 17.60
C LEU A 9 -22.64 7.77 16.33
N ASP A 10 -23.12 8.33 15.21
CA ASP A 10 -23.12 7.65 13.90
C ASP A 10 -21.70 7.38 13.39
N TYR A 11 -20.77 8.33 13.61
CA TYR A 11 -19.36 8.14 13.26
C TYR A 11 -18.71 7.00 14.06
N ALA A 12 -18.91 6.96 15.38
CA ALA A 12 -18.36 5.92 16.24
C ALA A 12 -18.92 4.53 15.90
N GLU A 13 -20.23 4.45 15.62
CA GLU A 13 -20.88 3.20 15.23
C GLU A 13 -20.37 2.68 13.88
N ARG A 14 -20.23 3.55 12.88
CA ARG A 14 -19.64 3.20 11.58
C ARG A 14 -18.18 2.76 11.71
N MET A 15 -17.39 3.44 12.53
CA MET A 15 -15.99 3.06 12.78
C MET A 15 -15.90 1.69 13.46
N SER A 16 -16.79 1.41 14.42
CA SER A 16 -16.87 0.10 15.08
C SER A 16 -17.29 -1.02 14.12
N GLN A 17 -18.28 -0.76 13.26
CA GLN A 17 -18.75 -1.74 12.26
C GLN A 17 -17.65 -2.06 11.24
N ASN A 18 -16.93 -1.04 10.76
CA ASN A 18 -15.80 -1.24 9.85
C ASN A 18 -14.65 -2.00 10.51
N ALA A 19 -14.33 -1.71 11.78
CA ALA A 19 -13.31 -2.43 12.52
C ALA A 19 -13.67 -3.91 12.75
N GLN A 20 -14.93 -4.21 13.03
CA GLN A 20 -15.41 -5.59 13.16
C GLN A 20 -15.34 -6.31 11.81
N ALA A 21 -15.82 -5.69 10.74
CA ALA A 21 -15.77 -6.27 9.39
C ALA A 21 -14.32 -6.53 8.93
N TYR A 22 -13.40 -5.61 9.22
CA TYR A 22 -11.96 -5.78 8.95
C TYR A 22 -11.41 -7.00 9.71
N LYS A 23 -11.70 -7.10 11.00
CA LYS A 23 -11.22 -8.19 11.84
C LYS A 23 -11.76 -9.55 11.35
N ASP A 24 -13.05 -9.63 11.07
CA ASP A 24 -13.70 -10.85 10.59
C ASP A 24 -13.14 -11.27 9.22
N ALA A 25 -12.88 -10.30 8.32
CA ALA A 25 -12.25 -10.57 7.03
C ALA A 25 -10.83 -11.11 7.19
N TRP A 26 -10.03 -10.52 8.09
CA TRP A 26 -8.68 -11.00 8.35
C TRP A 26 -8.67 -12.41 8.96
N GLU A 27 -9.54 -12.69 9.94
CA GLU A 27 -9.67 -14.01 10.54
C GLU A 27 -10.03 -15.06 9.47
N ALA A 28 -10.99 -14.75 8.59
CA ALA A 28 -11.36 -15.62 7.47
C ALA A 28 -10.19 -15.87 6.51
N THR A 29 -9.38 -14.85 6.18
CA THR A 29 -8.19 -15.02 5.32
C THR A 29 -7.13 -15.93 5.96
N ILE A 30 -6.93 -15.81 7.27
CA ILE A 30 -5.99 -16.69 7.99
C ILE A 30 -6.51 -18.13 8.04
N GLU A 31 -7.81 -18.32 8.25
CA GLU A 31 -8.43 -19.66 8.21
C GLU A 31 -8.34 -20.29 6.82
N GLU A 32 -8.62 -19.53 5.77
CA GLU A 32 -8.50 -19.96 4.38
C GLU A 32 -7.07 -20.36 4.04
N MET A 33 -6.07 -19.55 4.38
CA MET A 33 -4.66 -19.88 4.18
C MET A 33 -4.26 -21.20 4.86
N LYS A 34 -4.74 -21.45 6.08
CA LYS A 34 -4.45 -22.70 6.81
C LYS A 34 -5.13 -23.89 6.16
N ALA A 35 -6.39 -23.74 5.74
CA ALA A 35 -7.10 -24.80 5.02
C ALA A 35 -6.39 -25.18 3.72
N MET A 36 -5.94 -24.19 2.94
CA MET A 36 -5.15 -24.43 1.72
C MET A 36 -3.83 -25.14 2.01
N ALA A 37 -3.12 -24.75 3.08
CA ALA A 37 -1.89 -25.43 3.47
C ALA A 37 -2.14 -26.89 3.85
N GLU A 38 -3.18 -27.19 4.62
CA GLU A 38 -3.58 -28.55 4.98
C GLU A 38 -3.94 -29.41 3.74
N GLU A 39 -4.63 -28.82 2.76
CA GLU A 39 -4.94 -29.49 1.49
C GLU A 39 -3.67 -29.79 0.69
N LEU A 40 -2.73 -28.85 0.62
CA LEU A 40 -1.45 -29.06 -0.06
C LEU A 40 -0.60 -30.14 0.61
N GLU A 41 -0.52 -30.15 1.94
CA GLU A 41 0.14 -31.21 2.70
C GLU A 41 -0.50 -32.58 2.45
N ALA A 42 -1.84 -32.65 2.37
CA ALA A 42 -2.55 -33.89 2.05
C ALA A 42 -2.24 -34.39 0.63
N ASP A 43 -1.98 -33.48 -0.30
CA ASP A 43 -1.55 -33.77 -1.68
C ASP A 43 -0.04 -34.06 -1.80
N GLY A 44 0.71 -33.98 -0.69
CA GLY A 44 2.12 -34.36 -0.60
C GLY A 44 3.12 -33.21 -0.76
N TRP A 45 2.64 -31.96 -0.74
CA TRP A 45 3.50 -30.78 -0.75
C TRP A 45 4.09 -30.49 0.63
N ASP A 46 5.30 -29.95 0.66
CA ASP A 46 5.90 -29.31 1.83
C ASP A 46 5.46 -27.84 1.89
N ALA A 47 4.39 -27.56 2.65
CA ALA A 47 3.73 -26.26 2.67
C ALA A 47 4.16 -25.40 3.88
N THR A 48 4.69 -24.21 3.60
CA THR A 48 4.98 -23.18 4.61
C THR A 48 4.00 -22.02 4.45
N TYR A 49 3.32 -21.62 5.52
CA TYR A 49 2.36 -20.50 5.47
C TYR A 49 2.69 -19.43 6.50
N VAL A 50 2.50 -18.16 6.12
CA VAL A 50 2.78 -17.00 6.99
C VAL A 50 1.73 -15.92 6.80
N GLY A 51 1.13 -15.49 7.91
CA GLY A 51 0.33 -14.27 7.96
C GLY A 51 1.24 -13.05 8.18
N ALA A 52 1.31 -12.16 7.21
CA ALA A 52 2.05 -10.91 7.37
C ALA A 52 1.40 -10.01 8.42
N GLY A 53 2.22 -9.35 9.22
CA GLY A 53 1.76 -8.29 10.13
C GLY A 53 1.40 -7.01 9.38
N HIS A 54 1.97 -6.82 8.19
CA HIS A 54 1.70 -5.70 7.31
C HIS A 54 2.00 -6.05 5.86
N THR A 55 1.17 -5.58 4.93
CA THR A 55 1.45 -5.65 3.49
C THR A 55 1.30 -4.28 2.86
N ALA A 56 2.31 -3.85 2.10
CA ALA A 56 2.33 -2.53 1.46
C ALA A 56 2.55 -2.65 -0.06
N PRO A 57 1.73 -1.97 -0.88
CA PRO A 57 2.02 -1.78 -2.29
C PRO A 57 3.11 -0.71 -2.46
N GLU A 58 4.30 -1.15 -2.83
CA GLU A 58 5.46 -0.28 -3.03
C GLU A 58 5.68 -0.02 -4.51
N SER A 59 5.86 1.23 -4.88
CA SER A 59 6.28 1.62 -6.23
C SER A 59 7.71 2.18 -6.18
N PRO A 60 8.46 2.21 -7.31
CA PRO A 60 9.83 2.75 -7.33
C PRO A 60 9.90 4.23 -6.93
N ARG A 61 8.75 4.90 -6.86
CA ARG A 61 8.60 6.30 -6.44
C ARG A 61 8.56 6.44 -4.91
N VAL A 62 8.01 5.44 -4.22
CA VAL A 62 7.84 5.43 -2.76
C VAL A 62 9.05 4.80 -2.07
N GLU A 63 9.67 3.80 -2.72
CA GLU A 63 10.81 3.06 -2.18
C GLU A 63 12.14 3.60 -2.73
N PRO A 64 13.05 4.14 -1.89
CA PRO A 64 14.28 4.81 -2.33
C PRO A 64 15.32 3.90 -3.02
N GLU A 65 15.21 2.59 -2.81
CA GLU A 65 16.12 1.58 -3.37
C GLU A 65 15.63 1.10 -4.76
N GLY A 66 14.51 1.65 -5.24
CA GLY A 66 13.93 1.38 -6.55
C GLY A 66 13.19 0.04 -6.64
N ARG A 67 12.95 -0.64 -5.51
CA ARG A 67 12.16 -1.87 -5.47
C ARG A 67 10.67 -1.54 -5.63
N PHE A 68 9.92 -2.45 -6.25
CA PHE A 68 8.49 -2.29 -6.42
C PHE A 68 7.78 -3.64 -6.39
N GLY A 69 6.59 -3.65 -5.82
CA GLY A 69 5.85 -4.87 -5.59
C GLY A 69 5.03 -4.80 -4.31
N LEU A 70 4.43 -5.93 -3.95
CA LEU A 70 3.80 -6.08 -2.64
C LEU A 70 4.85 -6.52 -1.63
N THR A 71 5.09 -5.71 -0.61
CA THR A 71 6.02 -6.04 0.47
C THR A 71 5.26 -6.60 1.65
N TYR A 72 5.55 -7.85 2.01
CA TYR A 72 5.01 -8.58 3.16
C TYR A 72 6.01 -8.50 4.31
N VAL A 73 5.59 -7.89 5.41
CA VAL A 73 6.36 -7.86 6.65
C VAL A 73 5.92 -9.01 7.53
N ILE A 74 6.77 -10.01 7.69
CA ILE A 74 6.47 -11.19 8.50
C ILE A 74 7.06 -11.09 9.91
N PRO A 75 6.42 -11.71 10.92
CA PRO A 75 7.01 -11.81 12.25
C PRO A 75 8.29 -12.65 12.25
N ASN A 76 9.29 -12.26 13.05
CA ASN A 76 10.62 -12.90 13.09
C ASN A 76 10.59 -14.40 13.43
N ASN A 77 9.56 -14.89 14.13
CA ASN A 77 9.46 -16.32 14.44
C ASN A 77 9.17 -17.20 13.21
N TYR A 78 8.85 -16.61 12.05
CA TYR A 78 8.70 -17.32 10.77
C TYR A 78 9.94 -17.22 9.88
N GLU A 79 11.01 -16.55 10.32
CA GLU A 79 12.22 -16.35 9.51
C GLU A 79 12.86 -17.68 9.08
N GLU A 80 13.05 -18.60 10.03
CA GLU A 80 13.70 -19.89 9.77
C GLU A 80 12.84 -20.77 8.83
N ASP A 81 11.54 -20.86 9.10
CA ASP A 81 10.61 -21.64 8.27
C ASP A 81 10.55 -21.10 6.83
N PHE A 82 10.46 -19.77 6.68
CA PHE A 82 10.45 -19.13 5.38
C PHE A 82 11.77 -19.34 4.63
N THR A 83 12.91 -19.09 5.27
CA THR A 83 14.23 -19.20 4.63
C THR A 83 14.61 -20.64 4.28
N SER A 84 14.13 -21.62 5.05
CA SER A 84 14.28 -23.04 4.76
C SER A 84 13.46 -23.48 3.54
N ALA A 85 12.24 -22.97 3.41
CA ALA A 85 11.35 -23.26 2.29
C ALA A 85 11.77 -22.52 1.01
N PHE A 86 12.14 -21.24 1.13
CA PHE A 86 12.42 -20.35 0.02
C PHE A 86 13.68 -20.75 -0.75
N ARG A 87 13.58 -20.70 -2.07
CA ARG A 87 14.64 -21.07 -3.01
C ARG A 87 14.73 -20.00 -4.10
N PRO A 88 15.88 -19.31 -4.23
CA PRO A 88 16.06 -18.34 -5.30
C PRO A 88 15.87 -18.97 -6.69
N GLY A 89 15.04 -18.34 -7.52
CA GLY A 89 14.75 -18.81 -8.88
C GLY A 89 13.76 -19.98 -8.98
N GLY A 90 13.21 -20.45 -7.85
CA GLY A 90 12.01 -21.31 -7.84
C GLY A 90 10.73 -20.47 -7.83
N PHE A 91 9.59 -21.15 -7.64
CA PHE A 91 8.27 -20.52 -7.43
C PHE A 91 7.77 -19.71 -8.63
N ASP A 92 7.77 -20.33 -9.82
CA ASP A 92 7.31 -19.73 -11.09
C ASP A 92 5.79 -19.79 -11.29
N GLU A 93 5.11 -20.69 -10.59
CA GLU A 93 3.65 -20.81 -10.57
C GLU A 93 3.10 -20.22 -9.27
N TYR A 94 2.03 -19.44 -9.37
CA TYR A 94 1.36 -18.84 -8.22
C TYR A 94 -0.14 -18.68 -8.45
N GLU A 95 -0.88 -18.66 -7.36
CA GLU A 95 -2.31 -18.38 -7.32
C GLU A 95 -2.60 -17.30 -6.29
N VAL A 96 -3.56 -16.42 -6.60
CA VAL A 96 -3.97 -15.34 -5.69
C VAL A 96 -5.46 -15.49 -5.40
N PHE A 97 -5.77 -15.71 -4.13
CA PHE A 97 -7.13 -15.71 -3.59
C PHE A 97 -7.33 -14.38 -2.87
N ARG A 98 -8.43 -13.69 -3.14
CA ARG A 98 -8.65 -12.35 -2.60
C ARG A 98 -10.11 -12.08 -2.27
N ASN A 99 -10.31 -11.20 -1.30
CA ASN A 99 -11.59 -10.60 -0.95
C ASN A 99 -11.41 -9.10 -0.67
N GLU A 100 -12.42 -8.30 -0.98
CA GLU A 100 -12.41 -6.86 -0.69
C GLU A 100 -13.48 -6.53 0.35
N VAL A 101 -13.06 -5.85 1.43
CA VAL A 101 -13.97 -5.37 2.47
C VAL A 101 -13.57 -3.93 2.81
N ALA A 102 -14.53 -3.01 2.66
CA ALA A 102 -14.37 -1.59 2.98
C ALA A 102 -13.13 -0.91 2.34
N GLY A 103 -12.75 -1.30 1.11
CA GLY A 103 -11.60 -0.75 0.39
C GLY A 103 -10.24 -1.35 0.79
N THR A 104 -10.22 -2.32 1.70
CA THR A 104 -9.07 -3.17 1.99
C THR A 104 -9.18 -4.47 1.22
N VAL A 105 -8.10 -4.84 0.54
CA VAL A 105 -7.94 -6.16 -0.08
C VAL A 105 -7.31 -7.08 0.93
N PHE A 106 -7.93 -8.21 1.19
CA PHE A 106 -7.39 -9.33 1.93
C PHE A 106 -7.05 -10.43 0.94
N GLN A 107 -5.84 -10.98 0.99
CA GLN A 107 -5.43 -11.99 0.02
C GLN A 107 -4.54 -13.07 0.62
N VAL A 108 -4.63 -14.25 0.03
CA VAL A 108 -3.66 -15.36 0.18
C VAL A 108 -2.99 -15.55 -1.17
N THR A 109 -1.67 -15.44 -1.20
CA THR A 109 -0.88 -15.78 -2.38
C THR A 109 -0.18 -17.10 -2.14
N VAL A 110 -0.43 -18.08 -3.00
CA VAL A 110 0.21 -19.40 -2.98
C VAL A 110 1.29 -19.42 -4.05
N PHE A 111 2.50 -19.80 -3.69
CA PHE A 111 3.64 -19.94 -4.58
C PHE A 111 4.03 -21.42 -4.64
N TYR A 112 4.16 -21.96 -5.85
CA TYR A 112 4.45 -23.38 -6.06
C TYR A 112 5.83 -23.58 -6.67
N ASP A 113 6.64 -24.43 -6.02
CA ASP A 113 7.88 -24.94 -6.58
C ASP A 113 7.73 -26.42 -6.93
N ARG A 114 7.29 -26.68 -8.17
CA ARG A 114 7.06 -28.02 -8.72
C ARG A 114 8.31 -28.90 -8.76
N GLU A 115 9.49 -28.31 -8.71
CA GLU A 115 10.74 -29.09 -8.75
C GLU A 115 11.03 -29.76 -7.39
N THR A 116 10.59 -29.14 -6.30
CA THR A 116 10.88 -29.60 -4.94
C THR A 116 9.63 -29.98 -4.15
N ASP A 117 8.46 -29.96 -4.80
CA ASP A 117 7.14 -30.18 -4.20
C ASP A 117 6.93 -29.28 -2.97
N ARG A 118 7.37 -28.01 -3.05
CA ARG A 118 7.23 -27.01 -1.98
C ARG A 118 6.19 -25.96 -2.32
N ALA A 119 5.43 -25.53 -1.32
CA ALA A 119 4.50 -24.42 -1.45
C ALA A 119 4.76 -23.37 -0.36
N ILE A 120 4.71 -22.09 -0.73
CA ILE A 120 4.75 -20.98 0.23
C ILE A 120 3.43 -20.22 0.12
N LEU A 121 2.73 -20.03 1.24
CA LEU A 121 1.48 -19.28 1.31
C LEU A 121 1.70 -18.01 2.12
N LEU A 122 1.35 -16.86 1.55
CA LEU A 122 1.44 -15.56 2.21
C LEU A 122 0.05 -14.93 2.32
N ALA A 123 -0.46 -14.82 3.53
CA ALA A 123 -1.63 -14.00 3.81
C ALA A 123 -1.22 -12.55 4.07
N GLY A 124 -1.91 -11.62 3.43
CA GLY A 124 -1.65 -10.19 3.55
C GLY A 124 -2.91 -9.37 3.34
N ASN A 125 -2.85 -8.10 3.72
CA ASN A 125 -3.91 -7.15 3.42
C ASN A 125 -3.32 -5.77 3.13
N TYR A 126 -3.95 -5.05 2.20
CA TYR A 126 -3.52 -3.70 1.85
C TYR A 126 -4.72 -2.83 1.46
N GLU A 127 -4.57 -1.52 1.63
CA GLU A 127 -5.58 -0.56 1.20
C GLU A 127 -5.48 -0.32 -0.29
N LEU A 128 -6.59 -0.58 -0.99
CA LEU A 128 -6.64 -0.56 -2.46
C LEU A 128 -6.34 0.83 -3.03
N MET A 129 -6.68 1.90 -2.29
CA MET A 129 -6.36 3.27 -2.69
C MET A 129 -4.85 3.53 -2.81
N HIS A 130 -4.01 2.77 -2.11
CA HIS A 130 -2.56 2.90 -2.16
C HIS A 130 -1.91 2.07 -3.26
N ALA A 131 -2.66 1.17 -3.91
CA ALA A 131 -2.13 0.27 -4.93
C ALA A 131 -1.96 0.93 -6.32
N ASN A 132 -2.64 2.05 -6.60
CA ASN A 132 -2.65 2.66 -7.95
C ASN A 132 -1.24 2.94 -8.53
N PRO A 133 -0.27 3.50 -7.78
CA PRO A 133 1.09 3.71 -8.31
C PRO A 133 1.82 2.40 -8.64
N LEU A 134 1.59 1.34 -7.87
CA LEU A 134 2.15 0.02 -8.15
C LEU A 134 1.50 -0.61 -9.38
N ILE A 135 0.18 -0.53 -9.53
CA ILE A 135 -0.55 -1.01 -10.71
C ILE A 135 0.00 -0.36 -11.99
N ALA A 136 0.16 0.97 -11.99
CA ALA A 136 0.73 1.69 -13.13
C ALA A 136 2.18 1.24 -13.44
N THR A 137 2.97 0.97 -12.40
CA THR A 137 4.35 0.46 -12.56
C THR A 137 4.34 -0.94 -13.16
N ALA A 138 3.52 -1.85 -12.62
CA ALA A 138 3.42 -3.24 -13.07
C ALA A 138 2.96 -3.31 -14.53
N MET A 139 1.96 -2.51 -14.91
CA MET A 139 1.51 -2.39 -16.30
C MET A 139 2.63 -1.90 -17.23
N LYS A 140 3.39 -0.89 -16.81
CA LYS A 140 4.50 -0.34 -17.61
C LYS A 140 5.64 -1.35 -17.79
N GLN A 141 5.95 -2.13 -16.76
CA GLN A 141 7.06 -3.10 -16.77
C GLN A 141 6.65 -4.47 -17.31
N GLY A 142 5.35 -4.79 -17.31
CA GLY A 142 4.83 -6.10 -17.67
C GLY A 142 5.11 -7.18 -16.61
N GLU A 143 5.57 -6.80 -15.43
CA GLU A 143 5.85 -7.68 -14.31
C GLU A 143 5.69 -6.93 -12.98
N MET A 144 5.50 -7.68 -11.89
CA MET A 144 5.55 -7.17 -10.52
C MET A 144 6.32 -8.14 -9.62
N TYR A 145 6.62 -7.70 -8.40
CA TYR A 145 7.26 -8.55 -7.41
C TYR A 145 6.41 -8.69 -6.15
N THR A 146 6.64 -9.78 -5.43
CA THR A 146 6.30 -9.89 -4.01
C THR A 146 7.58 -9.99 -3.23
N HIS A 147 7.77 -9.11 -2.25
CA HIS A 147 8.93 -9.10 -1.37
C HIS A 147 8.52 -9.57 0.01
N VAL A 148 9.38 -10.38 0.64
CA VAL A 148 9.22 -10.80 2.03
C VAL A 148 10.36 -10.21 2.85
N GLN A 149 10.01 -9.55 3.95
CA GLN A 149 10.98 -8.96 4.87
C GLN A 149 10.53 -9.08 6.32
N LEU A 150 11.47 -8.92 7.23
CA LEU A 150 11.22 -8.80 8.65
C LEU A 150 10.85 -7.35 9.03
N LEU A 151 10.41 -7.17 10.28
CA LEU A 151 10.08 -5.86 10.83
C LEU A 151 11.27 -4.89 10.83
N ASP A 152 12.50 -5.40 10.97
CA ASP A 152 13.74 -4.62 10.91
C ASP A 152 14.21 -4.31 9.47
N LYS A 153 13.37 -4.65 8.47
CA LYS A 153 13.63 -4.51 7.03
C LYS A 153 14.67 -5.49 6.48
N THR A 154 15.05 -6.51 7.22
CA THR A 154 15.85 -7.61 6.68
C THR A 154 15.07 -8.31 5.58
N HIS A 155 15.60 -8.25 4.36
CA HIS A 155 14.98 -8.86 3.18
C HIS A 155 15.25 -10.38 3.16
N LEU A 156 14.19 -11.18 3.06
CA LEU A 156 14.29 -12.64 3.06
C LEU A 156 14.22 -13.23 1.65
N GLY A 157 13.42 -12.64 0.76
CA GLY A 157 13.21 -13.16 -0.58
C GLY A 157 12.27 -12.33 -1.43
N SER A 158 12.33 -12.60 -2.73
CA SER A 158 11.46 -11.96 -3.73
C SER A 158 10.92 -13.01 -4.70
N PHE A 159 9.65 -12.87 -5.06
CA PHE A 159 8.99 -13.63 -6.11
C PHE A 159 8.67 -12.70 -7.28
N ARG A 160 8.85 -13.18 -8.52
CA ARG A 160 8.59 -12.42 -9.74
C ARG A 160 7.30 -12.91 -10.36
N HIS A 161 6.45 -11.96 -10.78
CA HIS A 161 5.13 -12.21 -11.31
C HIS A 161 5.00 -11.59 -12.70
N GLU A 162 4.77 -12.42 -13.72
CA GLU A 162 4.50 -11.94 -15.07
C GLU A 162 3.01 -11.55 -15.26
N GLN A 163 2.12 -12.08 -14.43
CA GLN A 163 0.68 -11.76 -14.41
C GLN A 163 0.35 -11.06 -13.09
N TRP A 164 0.31 -9.74 -13.13
CA TRP A 164 0.15 -8.91 -11.94
C TRP A 164 -1.33 -8.61 -11.63
N GLU A 165 -2.23 -8.81 -12.59
CA GLU A 165 -3.67 -8.54 -12.50
C GLU A 165 -4.40 -9.32 -11.37
N PRO A 166 -4.06 -10.59 -11.08
CA PRO A 166 -4.66 -11.34 -9.97
C PRO A 166 -4.42 -10.71 -8.59
N PHE A 167 -3.44 -9.83 -8.44
CA PHE A 167 -3.18 -9.13 -7.17
C PHE A 167 -4.16 -8.00 -6.90
N PHE A 168 -4.80 -7.42 -7.92
CA PHE A 168 -5.60 -6.19 -7.77
C PHE A 168 -7.06 -6.41 -8.22
N PRO A 169 -8.06 -6.25 -7.33
CA PRO A 169 -9.46 -6.30 -7.73
C PRO A 169 -9.77 -5.20 -8.74
N ASP A 170 -10.45 -5.60 -9.82
CA ASP A 170 -10.82 -4.75 -10.95
C ASP A 170 -9.65 -3.97 -11.57
N GLY A 171 -8.42 -4.51 -11.52
CA GLY A 171 -7.21 -3.84 -12.01
C GLY A 171 -7.35 -3.27 -13.44
N GLU A 172 -7.95 -4.04 -14.35
CA GLU A 172 -8.17 -3.62 -15.75
C GLU A 172 -9.23 -2.51 -15.87
N GLN A 173 -10.34 -2.60 -15.14
CA GLN A 173 -11.39 -1.57 -15.16
C GLN A 173 -10.92 -0.27 -14.50
N ARG A 174 -10.12 -0.35 -13.44
CA ARG A 174 -9.48 0.83 -12.83
C ARG A 174 -8.51 1.51 -13.78
N LEU A 175 -7.70 0.75 -14.51
CA LEU A 175 -6.80 1.32 -15.50
C LEU A 175 -7.56 2.01 -16.63
N GLN A 176 -8.70 1.46 -17.03
CA GLN A 176 -9.57 2.12 -18.01
C GLN A 176 -10.16 3.43 -17.48
N GLN A 177 -10.60 3.47 -16.22
CA GLN A 177 -11.05 4.71 -15.57
C GLN A 177 -9.93 5.74 -15.45
N VAL A 178 -8.73 5.33 -15.04
CA VAL A 178 -7.55 6.21 -14.98
C VAL A 178 -7.20 6.73 -16.37
N SER A 179 -7.24 5.88 -17.40
CA SER A 179 -7.00 6.27 -18.79
C SER A 179 -8.04 7.26 -19.30
N GLU A 180 -9.32 7.05 -19.00
CA GLU A 180 -10.43 7.93 -19.40
C GLU A 180 -10.38 9.26 -18.65
N GLU A 181 -10.06 9.26 -17.35
CA GLU A 181 -9.84 10.49 -16.58
C GLU A 181 -8.63 11.29 -17.09
N MET A 182 -7.56 10.60 -17.49
CA MET A 182 -6.41 11.21 -18.14
C MET A 182 -6.74 11.81 -19.52
N GLU A 183 -7.50 11.08 -20.35
CA GLU A 183 -7.92 11.55 -21.67
C GLU A 183 -8.88 12.74 -21.53
N LYS A 184 -9.82 12.67 -20.59
CA LYS A 184 -10.71 13.79 -20.26
C LYS A 184 -9.97 15.01 -19.74
N ALA A 185 -9.00 14.85 -18.83
CA ALA A 185 -8.18 15.94 -18.33
C ALA A 185 -7.32 16.58 -19.44
N ALA A 186 -6.84 15.80 -20.40
CA ALA A 186 -6.10 16.29 -21.57
C ALA A 186 -7.00 17.02 -22.58
N VAL A 187 -8.26 16.60 -22.72
CA VAL A 187 -9.25 17.20 -23.64
C VAL A 187 -9.89 18.47 -23.07
N GLU A 188 -10.14 18.53 -21.77
CA GLU A 188 -10.82 19.66 -21.10
C GLU A 188 -9.90 20.87 -20.85
N GLY A 189 -8.62 20.79 -21.21
CA GLY A 189 -7.74 21.96 -21.27
C GLY A 189 -7.61 22.70 -19.93
N VAL A 190 -7.58 21.97 -18.82
CA VAL A 190 -7.31 22.55 -17.51
C VAL A 190 -5.83 22.92 -17.47
N GLU A 191 -5.51 24.19 -17.71
CA GLU A 191 -4.15 24.78 -17.62
C GLU A 191 -3.54 24.70 -16.19
N GLU A 192 -4.20 24.04 -15.25
CA GLU A 192 -3.74 23.82 -13.88
C GLU A 192 -3.64 22.32 -13.51
N PHE A 193 -3.42 21.43 -14.48
CA PHE A 193 -2.61 20.25 -14.19
C PHE A 193 -1.17 20.66 -14.43
N ASP A 194 -0.50 21.06 -13.34
CA ASP A 194 0.91 21.45 -13.37
C ASP A 194 1.69 20.41 -14.19
N ARG A 195 2.50 20.88 -15.15
CA ARG A 195 3.38 20.03 -15.97
C ARG A 195 4.22 19.09 -15.10
N TRP A 196 4.41 19.45 -13.84
CA TRP A 196 4.99 18.64 -12.78
C TRP A 196 4.20 17.35 -12.48
N THR A 197 2.86 17.39 -12.34
CA THR A 197 2.04 16.20 -12.06
C THR A 197 2.02 15.24 -13.24
N VAL A 198 1.99 15.77 -14.47
CA VAL A 198 2.07 14.96 -15.71
C VAL A 198 3.46 14.32 -15.87
N ALA A 199 4.54 15.04 -15.59
CA ALA A 199 5.90 14.50 -15.59
C ALA A 199 6.13 13.47 -14.45
N GLN A 200 5.54 13.69 -13.28
CA GLN A 200 5.55 12.76 -12.15
C GLN A 200 4.81 11.45 -12.43
N MET A 201 3.77 11.49 -13.26
CA MET A 201 2.95 10.33 -13.63
C MET A 201 3.50 9.60 -14.87
N ALA A 202 4.21 10.29 -15.78
CA ALA A 202 4.82 9.70 -16.98
C ALA A 202 6.22 9.10 -16.74
N GLY A 203 6.88 9.42 -15.62
CA GLY A 203 8.19 8.87 -15.25
C GLY A 203 9.37 9.47 -16.02
N GLU A 204 9.23 10.71 -16.51
CA GLU A 204 10.31 11.48 -17.11
C GLU A 204 10.68 12.63 -16.16
N ASN A 205 11.93 12.66 -15.69
CA ASN A 205 12.45 13.75 -14.87
C ASN A 205 13.36 14.65 -15.71
N PRO A 206 13.02 15.92 -16.00
CA PRO A 206 14.02 16.92 -16.38
C PRO A 206 14.90 17.27 -15.16
N PRO A 207 16.13 17.78 -15.36
CA PRO A 207 17.11 17.90 -14.28
C PRO A 207 16.66 18.89 -13.19
N MET A 208 16.65 18.42 -11.95
CA MET A 208 16.42 19.22 -10.73
C MET A 208 17.39 20.40 -10.67
N GLN A 209 16.89 21.64 -10.74
CA GLN A 209 17.57 22.78 -10.14
C GLN A 209 17.01 22.96 -8.73
N ASN A 210 17.87 22.80 -7.74
CA ASN A 210 17.55 22.97 -6.32
C ASN A 210 16.98 24.37 -6.04
N ALA A 211 15.79 24.46 -5.46
CA ALA A 211 15.32 25.64 -4.75
C ALA A 211 15.28 25.36 -3.24
N ARG A 212 15.87 26.29 -2.48
CA ARG A 212 16.06 26.24 -1.02
C ARG A 212 14.71 26.41 -0.31
N LEU A 213 14.53 25.68 0.81
CA LEU A 213 13.64 26.08 1.90
C LEU A 213 14.18 27.39 2.48
N ASP A 214 13.61 28.52 2.07
CA ASP A 214 13.64 29.83 2.73
C ASP A 214 12.85 30.80 1.82
N ASP A 215 11.52 30.78 1.88
CA ASP A 215 10.62 31.85 1.39
C ASP A 215 9.20 31.56 1.92
N VAL A 216 8.99 31.77 3.22
CA VAL A 216 7.67 32.02 3.81
C VAL A 216 7.73 33.42 4.40
N ASP A 217 7.01 34.34 3.76
CA ASP A 217 6.84 35.73 4.21
C ASP A 217 5.83 35.77 5.37
N PRO A 218 6.19 36.23 6.59
CA PRO A 218 5.35 36.11 7.77
C PRO A 218 4.39 37.29 8.02
N GLU A 219 4.16 38.19 7.07
CA GLU A 219 3.25 39.34 7.27
C GLU A 219 1.94 39.21 6.46
N GLU A 220 0.98 38.39 6.91
CA GLU A 220 -0.47 38.64 6.70
C GLU A 220 -1.34 37.66 7.52
N VAL A 221 -1.38 37.83 8.84
CA VAL A 221 -2.56 37.45 9.64
C VAL A 221 -2.97 38.66 10.47
N GLU A 222 -4.08 39.25 10.05
CA GLU A 222 -4.63 40.57 10.38
C GLU A 222 -5.07 40.78 11.83
N ASP A 223 -4.94 42.06 12.24
CA ASP A 223 -5.84 42.87 13.08
C ASP A 223 -6.99 42.11 13.80
N GLN A 224 -6.75 41.75 15.06
CA GLN A 224 -7.78 41.84 16.09
C GLN A 224 -7.26 42.72 17.23
N ARG A 225 -7.45 44.04 17.07
CA ARG A 225 -7.52 44.97 18.19
C ARG A 225 -8.57 44.54 19.23
N LEU A 226 -8.16 44.51 20.50
CA LEU A 226 -8.88 45.25 21.53
C LEU A 226 -7.90 46.15 22.29
N PRO A 227 -8.32 47.35 22.73
CA PRO A 227 -7.43 48.44 23.11
C PRO A 227 -7.36 48.62 24.64
N GLU A 228 -6.65 49.70 25.00
CA GLU A 228 -6.68 50.47 26.25
C GLU A 228 -5.40 50.36 27.10
N ASP A 229 -4.61 51.44 26.96
CA ASP A 229 -4.08 52.28 28.02
C ASP A 229 -3.50 51.58 29.26
N PHE A 230 -2.22 51.84 29.55
CA PHE A 230 -1.87 52.83 30.58
C PHE A 230 -0.35 53.04 30.66
N ASP A 231 -0.03 54.26 31.05
CA ASP A 231 1.27 54.88 31.26
C ASP A 231 2.29 54.11 32.14
N ASP A 232 3.48 54.72 32.14
CA ASP A 232 4.40 54.92 33.27
C ASP A 232 5.62 53.99 33.25
N GLU A 233 6.77 54.47 32.76
CA GLU A 233 7.75 55.32 33.47
C GLU A 233 8.83 54.43 34.09
N SER A 234 10.08 54.94 34.03
CA SER A 234 11.17 54.64 34.97
C SER A 234 11.72 53.19 34.96
N THR A 235 13.02 52.87 34.94
CA THR A 235 14.27 53.57 35.22
C THR A 235 15.42 52.52 35.15
N GLU A 236 16.67 52.98 34.91
CA GLU A 236 17.97 52.35 35.24
C GLU A 236 18.33 51.01 34.55
N GLU A 237 19.54 50.76 34.06
CA GLU A 237 20.88 51.33 34.30
C GLU A 237 21.77 51.12 33.05
#